data_AF-A0A367JXB3-F1
#
_entry.id   AF-A0A367JXB3-F1
#
_cell.length_a   1.000
_cell.length_b   1.000
_cell.length_c   1.000
_cell.angle_alpha   90.00
_cell.angle_beta   90.00
_cell.angle_gamma   90.00
#
_symmetry.space_group_name_H-M   'P 1'
#
loop_
_entity.id
_entity.type
_entity.pdbx_description
1 polymer ?
#
loop_
_entity_poly.entity_id
_entity_poly.type
_entity_poly.pdbx_seq_one_letter_code
_entity_poly.pdbx_strand_id
1 'polypeptide(L)' 'MSENQQAKLVKLNIGGVPYLMYEVTLKKLLLFKNLLETEMQNNEKTDNGEIFVDRCGKLFEHVLRYFAKWNDEIG' A
#
# COMPACT_ATOMS: atom_id res chain seq x y z
N MET A 1 18.09 -14.49 -14.06
CA MET A 1 17.54 -13.29 -13.39
C MET A 1 16.68 -13.80 -12.25
N SER A 2 17.32 -14.24 -11.18
CA SER A 2 17.57 -13.51 -9.91
C SER A 2 16.31 -13.38 -9.05
N GLU A 3 16.28 -14.24 -8.03
CA GLU A 3 15.57 -14.17 -6.75
C GLU A 3 14.08 -13.83 -6.73
N ASN A 4 13.32 -14.85 -6.30
CA ASN A 4 11.94 -14.83 -5.85
C ASN A 4 11.76 -13.71 -4.79
N GLN A 5 11.40 -12.48 -5.22
CA GLN A 5 10.98 -11.43 -4.29
C GLN A 5 9.71 -11.91 -3.60
N GLN A 6 9.86 -12.44 -2.40
CA GLN A 6 8.76 -12.90 -1.57
C GLN A 6 7.79 -11.72 -1.39
N ALA A 7 6.56 -11.89 -1.87
CA ALA A 7 5.58 -10.82 -1.93
C ALA A 7 5.22 -10.37 -0.49
N LYS A 8 5.86 -9.30 -0.01
CA LYS A 8 5.64 -8.76 1.33
C LYS A 8 4.26 -8.12 1.40
N LEU A 9 3.44 -8.55 2.35
CA LEU A 9 2.18 -7.92 2.65
C LEU A 9 2.38 -6.73 3.61
N VAL A 10 1.64 -5.66 3.35
CA VAL A 10 1.62 -4.43 4.12
C VAL A 10 0.18 -4.14 4.52
N LYS A 11 -0.03 -3.84 5.81
CA LYS A 11 -1.30 -3.37 6.33
C LYS A 11 -1.31 -1.86 6.34
N LEU A 12 -2.35 -1.28 5.74
CA LEU A 12 -2.60 0.14 5.71
C LEU A 12 -3.91 0.43 6.44
N ASN A 13 -3.95 1.56 7.14
CA ASN A 13 -5.16 2.10 7.73
C ASN A 13 -5.40 3.49 7.14
N ILE A 14 -6.34 3.59 6.19
CA ILE A 14 -6.62 4.83 5.46
C ILE A 14 -7.86 5.47 6.06
N GLY A 15 -7.67 6.46 6.94
CA GLY A 15 -8.76 7.17 7.62
C GLY A 15 -9.71 6.24 8.39
N GLY A 16 -9.19 5.18 9.00
CA GLY A 16 -9.96 4.19 9.76
C GLY A 16 -10.37 2.95 8.96
N VAL A 17 -10.09 2.88 7.66
CA VAL A 17 -10.42 1.72 6.81
C VAL A 17 -9.17 0.85 6.59
N PRO A 18 -9.17 -0.42 7.02
CA PRO A 18 -8.03 -1.31 6.84
C PRO A 18 -7.94 -1.85 5.41
N TYR A 19 -6.73 -1.87 4.87
CA TYR A 19 -6.39 -2.47 3.58
C TYR A 19 -5.16 -3.38 3.73
N LEU A 20 -5.18 -4.51 3.04
CA LEU A 20 -4.07 -5.46 2.99
C LEU A 20 -3.58 -5.56 1.55
N MET A 21 -2.31 -5.22 1.31
CA MET A 21 -1.76 -5.17 -0.04
C MET A 21 -0.33 -5.65 -0.12
N TYR A 22 0.11 -6.03 -1.32
CA TYR A 22 1.51 -6.32 -1.57
C TYR A 22 2.34 -5.03 -1.71
N GLU A 23 3.52 -5.01 -1.09
CA GLU A 23 4.47 -3.92 -1.15
C GLU A 23 4.82 -3.54 -2.60
N VAL A 24 4.94 -4.54 -3.48
CA VAL A 24 5.22 -4.32 -4.92
C VAL A 24 4.09 -3.56 -5.64
N THR A 25 2.84 -3.73 -5.21
CA THR A 25 1.71 -2.97 -5.77
C THR A 25 1.72 -1.55 -5.22
N LEU A 26 2.04 -1.39 -3.93
CA LEU A 26 2.17 -0.08 -3.29
C LEU A 26 3.28 0.77 -3.90
N LYS A 27 4.44 0.20 -4.19
CA LYS A 27 5.57 0.94 -4.79
C LYS A 27 5.30 1.47 -6.20
N LYS A 28 4.26 0.99 -6.89
CA LYS A 28 3.79 1.58 -8.16
C LYS A 28 3.10 2.94 -7.95
N LEU A 29 2.64 3.23 -6.73
CA LEU A 29 1.99 4.47 -6.35
C LEU A 29 3.03 5.40 -5.74
N LEU A 30 3.31 6.54 -6.38
CA LEU A 30 4.29 7.54 -5.89
C LEU A 30 4.06 7.93 -4.41
N LEU A 31 2.80 8.07 -4.01
CA LEU A 31 2.43 8.36 -2.62
C LEU A 31 2.97 7.30 -1.65
N PHE A 32 2.77 6.02 -1.96
CA PHE A 32 3.17 4.92 -1.08
C PHE A 32 4.62 4.54 -1.25
N LYS A 33 5.22 4.77 -2.42
CA LYS A 33 6.66 4.65 -2.60
C LYS A 33 7.39 5.56 -1.60
N ASN A 34 7.02 6.85 -1.56
CA ASN A 34 7.61 7.79 -0.62
C ASN A 34 7.29 7.42 0.83
N LEU A 35 6.06 7.01 1.13
CA LEU A 35 5.65 6.60 2.48
C LEU A 35 6.43 5.37 2.97
N LEU A 36 6.74 4.42 2.07
CA LEU A 36 7.45 3.18 2.40
C LEU A 36 8.98 3.35 2.42
N GLU A 37 9.53 4.30 1.66
CA GLU A 37 10.98 4.51 1.55
C GLU A 37 11.50 5.58 2.52
N THR A 38 10.62 6.32 3.22
CA THR A 38 11.00 7.36 4.19
C THR A 38 10.77 6.93 5.64
N GLU A 39 11.36 7.67 6.58
CA GLU A 39 11.22 7.47 8.03
C GLU A 39 9.76 7.56 8.55
N MET A 40 8.80 8.00 7.72
CA MET A 40 7.37 7.97 8.04
C MET A 40 6.87 6.56 8.41
N GLN A 41 7.52 5.48 7.93
CA GLN A 41 7.21 4.10 8.34
C GLN A 41 7.26 3.85 9.84
N ASN A 42 8.04 4.64 10.61
CA ASN A 42 8.23 4.40 12.03
C ASN A 42 7.32 5.27 12.91
N ASN A 43 6.83 6.40 12.41
CA ASN A 43 6.12 7.40 13.23
C ASN A 43 4.60 7.36 13.05
N GLU A 44 4.08 6.74 11.99
CA GLU A 44 2.65 6.73 11.67
C GLU A 44 2.07 5.31 11.70
N LYS A 45 2.53 4.46 12.62
CA LYS A 45 1.91 3.14 12.83
C LYS A 45 0.82 3.22 13.90
N THR A 46 -0.30 2.57 13.64
CA THR A 46 -1.30 2.28 14.69
C THR A 46 -0.72 1.30 15.70
N ASP A 47 -1.35 1.17 16.87
CA ASP A 47 -0.96 0.19 17.90
C ASP A 47 -0.92 -1.26 17.36
N ASN A 48 -1.65 -1.54 16.28
CA ASN A 48 -1.71 -2.84 15.61
C ASN A 48 -0.63 -3.01 14.51
N GLY A 49 0.28 -2.06 14.38
CA GLY A 49 1.37 -2.07 13.40
C GLY A 49 0.95 -1.72 11.96
N GLU A 50 -0.24 -1.18 11.77
CA GLU A 50 -0.73 -0.72 10.47
C GLU A 50 -0.17 0.66 10.14
N ILE A 51 0.24 0.91 8.90
CA ILE A 51 0.64 2.27 8.50
C ILE A 51 -0.64 3.11 8.34
N PHE A 52 -0.80 4.12 9.19
CA PHE A 52 -1.92 5.04 9.15
C PHE A 52 -1.69 6.13 8.10
N VAL A 53 -2.74 6.46 7.36
CA VAL A 53 -2.75 7.56 6.40
C VAL A 53 -4.03 8.35 6.61
N ASP A 54 -3.88 9.63 6.93
CA ASP A 54 -5.00 10.55 7.17
C ASP A 54 -5.69 10.99 5.87
N ARG A 55 -6.40 10.06 5.22
CA ARG A 55 -7.15 10.26 3.97
C ARG A 55 -8.45 9.45 3.99
N CYS A 56 -9.41 9.82 3.13
CA CYS A 56 -10.68 9.11 3.04
C CYS A 56 -10.51 7.68 2.49
N GLY A 57 -10.66 6.68 3.36
CA GLY A 57 -10.52 5.28 2.99
C GLY A 57 -11.45 4.83 1.87
N LYS A 58 -12.71 5.31 1.83
CA LYS A 58 -13.68 4.91 0.78
C LYS A 58 -13.27 5.35 -0.62
N LEU A 59 -12.74 6.56 -0.75
CA LEU A 59 -12.25 7.06 -2.05
C LEU A 59 -10.98 6.33 -2.48
N PHE A 60 -10.17 5.91 -1.52
CA PHE A 60 -8.94 5.17 -1.79
C PHE A 60 -9.19 3.82 -2.47
N GLU A 61 -10.31 3.16 -2.19
CA GLU A 61 -10.69 1.91 -2.86
C GLU A 61 -10.75 2.05 -4.38
N HIS A 62 -11.24 3.18 -4.90
CA HIS A 62 -11.28 3.44 -6.35
C HIS A 62 -9.88 3.58 -6.95
N VAL A 63 -8.96 4.19 -6.20
CA VAL A 63 -7.55 4.27 -6.60
C VAL A 63 -6.97 2.85 -6.68
N LEU A 64 -7.19 2.01 -5.67
CA LEU A 64 -6.71 0.63 -5.67
C LEU A 64 -7.23 -0.17 -6.87
N ARG A 65 -8.53 -0.08 -7.14
CA ARG A 65 -9.17 -0.77 -8.27
C ARG A 65 -8.56 -0.38 -9.62
N TYR A 66 -8.23 0.91 -9.79
CA TYR A 66 -7.57 1.39 -11.01
C TYR A 66 -6.21 0.71 -11.24
N PHE A 67 -5.39 0.57 -10.20
CA PHE A 67 -4.06 -0.04 -10.31
C PHE A 67 -4.08 -1.57 -10.31
N ALA A 68 -5.06 -2.19 -9.64
CA ALA A 68 -5.23 -3.64 -9.64
C ALA A 68 -5.64 -4.16 -11.04
N LYS A 69 -6.60 -3.50 -11.70
CA LYS A 69 -7.08 -3.87 -13.04
C LYS A 69 -5.97 -3.79 -14.10
N TRP A 70 -5.01 -2.89 -13.93
CA TRP A 70 -3.85 -2.76 -14.81
C TRP A 70 -2.88 -3.96 -14.74
N ASN A 71 -2.92 -4.75 -13.67
CA ASN A 71 -2.11 -5.96 -13.55
C ASN A 71 -2.76 -7.18 -14.22
N ASP A 72 -4.08 -7.22 -14.37
CA ASP A 72 -4.80 -8.34 -15.01
C ASP A 72 -4.82 -8.24 -16.54
N GLU A 73 -4.64 -7.03 -17.10
CA GLU A 73 -4.63 -6.80 -18.56
C GLU A 73 -3.24 -7.02 -19.21
N ILE A 74 -2.20 -7.33 -18.42
CA ILE A 74 -0.88 -7.77 -18.91
C ILE A 74 -0.64 -9.23 -18.51
N GLY A 75 -1.63 -10.07 -18.80
CA GLY A 75 -1.54 -11.54 -18.84
C GLY A 75 -1.29 -12.02 -20.26
#